data_AF-A0A7J9NDJ8-F1
#
_entry.id   AF-A0A7J9NDJ8-F1
#
_cell.length_a   1.000
_cell.length_b   1.000
_cell.length_c   1.000
_cell.angle_alpha   90.00
_cell.angle_beta   90.00
_cell.angle_gamma   90.00
#
_symmetry.space_group_name_H-M   'P 1'
#
loop_
_entity.id
_entity.type
_entity.pdbx_description
1 polymer ?
#
loop_
_entity_poly.entity_id
_entity_poly.type
_entity_poly.pdbx_seq_one_letter_code
_entity_poly.pdbx_strand_id
1 'polypeptide(L)'
;MKRLVVGLPTNPEYIEWLGRRINDNIPVPSQGDNQPVGKHERVVPSELEVIGQDFERRNSELEKKIEQMEEEKMNLKLDKDVQKLETEKLRKEKHKAEEDLNSLKTDYKKLLLSEA
;
A
#
# COMPACT_ATOMS: atom_id res chain seq x y z
N MET A 1 27.48 25.99 15.59
CA MET A 1 26.43 25.11 15.03
C MET A 1 25.07 25.70 15.37
N LYS A 2 24.24 25.98 14.36
CA LYS A 2 22.90 26.52 14.54
C LYS A 2 21.98 25.37 14.96
N ARG A 3 21.32 25.47 16.11
CA ARG A 3 20.32 24.50 16.55
C ARG A 3 19.09 24.63 15.65
N LEU A 4 18.83 23.63 14.82
CA LEU A 4 17.55 23.50 14.13
C LEU A 4 16.51 23.12 15.17
N VAL A 5 15.71 24.09 15.60
CA VAL A 5 14.45 23.82 16.30
C VAL A 5 13.50 23.26 15.24
N VAL A 6 13.51 21.93 15.09
CA VAL A 6 12.42 21.21 14.43
C VAL A 6 11.26 21.26 15.41
N GLY A 7 10.26 22.08 15.10
CA GLY A 7 9.03 22.16 15.89
C GLY A 7 8.44 20.77 16.05
N LEU A 8 8.11 20.39 17.29
CA LEU A 8 7.29 19.21 17.56
C LEU A 8 6.05 19.24 16.63
N PRO A 9 5.60 18.11 16.07
CA PRO A 9 4.36 18.07 15.33
C PRO A 9 3.23 18.42 16.30
N THR A 10 2.77 19.66 16.24
CA THR A 10 1.60 20.16 16.96
C THR A 10 0.35 19.62 16.28
N ASN A 11 0.13 18.30 16.35
CA ASN A 11 -1.20 17.76 16.15
C ASN A 11 -1.99 18.05 17.45
N PRO A 12 -3.05 18.88 17.40
CA PRO A 12 -3.85 19.20 18.58
C PRO A 12 -4.44 17.95 19.26
N GLU A 13 -4.71 16.88 18.51
CA GLU A 13 -5.19 15.60 19.06
C GLU A 13 -4.16 14.94 19.97
N TYR A 14 -2.87 15.07 19.65
CA TYR A 14 -1.77 14.53 20.47
C TYR A 14 -1.64 15.28 21.80
N ILE A 15 -1.90 16.58 21.80
CA ILE A 15 -1.86 17.43 23.00
C ILE A 15 -3.05 17.13 23.92
N GLU A 16 -4.25 16.98 23.36
CA GLU A 16 -5.43 16.54 24.14
C GLU A 16 -5.24 15.14 24.73
N TRP A 17 -4.65 14.22 23.97
CA TRP A 17 -4.30 12.89 24.46
C TRP A 17 -3.30 12.95 25.63
N LEU A 18 -2.30 13.84 25.59
CA LEU A 18 -1.34 14.02 26.67
C LEU A 18 -1.99 14.59 27.94
N GLY A 19 -2.88 15.57 27.79
CA GLY A 19 -3.59 16.21 28.91
C GLY A 19 -4.48 15.25 29.70
N ARG A 20 -4.92 14.14 29.09
CA ARG A 20 -5.73 13.10 29.74
C ARG A 20 -4.92 12.14 30.63
N ARG A 21 -3.58 12.11 30.56
CA ARG A 21 -2.71 11.17 31.32
C ARG A 21 -2.17 11.70 32.66
N ILE A 22 -2.73 12.77 33.21
CA ILE A 22 -2.18 13.46 34.41
C ILE A 22 -2.19 12.61 35.70
N ASN A 23 -2.78 11.41 35.73
CA ASN A 23 -2.90 10.66 36.98
C ASN A 23 -2.78 9.13 36.82
N ASP A 24 -1.57 8.64 36.57
CA ASP A 24 -1.21 7.26 36.88
C ASP A 24 -0.21 7.26 38.04
N ASN A 25 -0.72 6.88 39.21
CA ASN A 25 0.00 6.74 40.46
C ASN A 25 1.25 5.86 40.28
N ILE A 26 2.44 6.45 40.23
CA ILE A 26 3.68 5.73 40.55
C ILE A 26 3.79 5.76 42.08
N PRO A 27 3.62 4.63 42.79
CA PRO A 27 3.92 4.61 44.22
C PRO A 27 5.43 4.82 44.35
N VAL A 28 5.84 5.88 45.06
CA VAL A 28 7.21 6.04 45.54
C VAL A 28 7.56 4.75 46.32
N PRO A 29 8.63 4.00 45.95
CA PRO A 29 9.01 2.83 46.72
C PRO A 29 9.51 3.32 48.09
N SER A 30 8.81 2.92 49.16
CA SER A 30 9.33 3.12 50.51
C SER A 30 10.63 2.35 50.64
N GLN A 31 11.72 3.09 50.86
CA GLN A 31 13.04 2.55 51.14
C GLN A 31 12.98 1.68 52.41
N GLY A 32 12.88 0.37 52.24
CA GLY A 32 12.76 -0.60 53.32
C GLY A 32 13.08 -2.02 52.84
N ASP A 33 14.30 -2.44 53.16
CA ASP A 33 14.80 -3.80 53.27
C ASP A 33 15.32 -4.55 52.02
N ASN A 34 16.62 -4.85 52.10
CA ASN A 34 17.44 -5.60 51.17
C ASN A 34 17.23 -7.11 51.35
N GLN A 35 16.81 -7.83 50.31
CA GLN A 35 17.13 -9.25 50.16
C GLN A 35 17.02 -9.71 48.69
N PRO A 36 18.10 -10.21 48.04
CA PRO A 36 17.97 -10.88 46.75
C PRO A 36 17.82 -12.39 46.99
N VAL A 37 16.58 -12.89 47.01
CA VAL A 37 16.33 -14.34 46.96
C VAL A 37 16.12 -14.73 45.50
N GLY A 38 17.15 -15.34 44.91
CA GLY A 38 17.08 -15.92 43.58
C GLY A 38 15.91 -16.91 43.46
N LYS A 39 14.93 -16.53 42.65
CA LYS A 39 13.98 -17.42 42.00
C LYS A 39 13.83 -16.89 40.58
N HIS A 40 13.78 -17.79 39.62
CA HIS A 40 13.48 -17.45 38.23
C HIS A 40 12.05 -16.92 38.21
N GLU A 41 11.90 -15.64 38.50
CA GLU A 41 10.67 -14.90 38.37
C GLU A 41 10.35 -14.97 36.88
N ARG A 42 9.31 -15.70 36.54
CA ARG A 42 8.74 -15.67 35.20
C ARG A 42 8.28 -14.22 35.03
N VAL A 43 9.15 -13.38 34.47
CA VAL A 43 8.94 -11.94 34.30
C VAL A 43 7.65 -11.82 33.51
N VAL A 44 6.57 -11.49 34.20
CA VAL A 44 5.28 -11.24 33.57
C VAL A 44 5.49 -9.96 32.77
N PRO A 45 5.34 -10.00 31.44
CA PRO A 45 5.50 -8.80 30.64
C PRO A 45 4.54 -7.74 31.16
N SER A 46 5.03 -6.51 31.27
CA SER A 46 4.16 -5.40 31.66
C SER A 46 3.06 -5.21 30.60
N GLU A 47 1.90 -4.68 30.99
CA GLU A 47 0.81 -4.40 30.04
C GLU A 47 1.29 -3.51 28.87
N LEU A 48 2.22 -2.59 29.14
CA LEU A 48 2.85 -1.74 28.11
C LEU A 48 3.74 -2.53 27.15
N GLU A 49 4.47 -3.53 27.64
CA GLU A 49 5.30 -4.40 26.81
C GLU A 49 4.44 -5.26 25.88
N VAL A 50 3.32 -5.79 26.38
CA VAL A 50 2.36 -6.54 25.57
C VAL A 50 1.74 -5.64 24.49
N ILE A 51 1.29 -4.44 24.86
CA ILE A 51 0.72 -3.46 23.91
C ILE A 51 1.76 -3.05 22.86
N GLY A 52 3.02 -2.86 23.25
CA GLY A 52 4.11 -2.53 22.33
C GLY A 52 4.38 -3.63 21.30
N GLN A 53 4.45 -4.89 21.75
CA GLN A 53 4.61 -6.04 20.85
C GLN A 53 3.43 -6.19 19.89
N ASP A 54 2.20 -5.99 20.38
CA ASP A 54 1.00 -6.04 19.56
C ASP A 54 0.97 -4.94 18.49
N PHE A 55 1.41 -3.73 18.85
CA PHE A 55 1.55 -2.63 17.91
C PHE A 55 2.57 -2.95 16.81
N GLU A 56 3.75 -3.45 17.18
CA GLU A 56 4.80 -3.83 16.24
C GLU A 56 4.31 -4.92 15.26
N ARG A 57 3.60 -5.92 15.78
CA ARG A 57 2.98 -6.98 14.97
C ARG A 57 1.98 -6.40 13.96
N ARG A 58 1.09 -5.52 14.42
CA ARG A 58 0.10 -4.87 13.54
C ARG A 58 0.75 -3.99 12.50
N ASN A 59 1.80 -3.26 12.86
CA ASN A 59 2.53 -2.42 11.93
C ASN A 59 3.20 -3.28 10.83
N SER A 60 3.86 -4.37 11.22
CA SER A 60 4.45 -5.34 10.28
C SER A 60 3.42 -5.98 9.34
N GLU A 61 2.22 -6.30 9.84
CA GLU A 61 1.11 -6.81 9.01
C GLU A 61 0.65 -5.77 7.99
N LEU A 62 0.55 -4.49 8.40
CA LEU A 62 0.15 -3.40 7.52
C LEU A 62 1.20 -3.11 6.46
N GLU A 63 2.49 -3.10 6.80
CA GLU A 63 3.58 -2.92 5.84
C GLU A 63 3.56 -4.00 4.76
N LYS A 64 3.42 -5.27 5.13
CA LYS A 64 3.28 -6.38 4.16
C LYS A 64 2.08 -6.20 3.25
N LYS A 65 0.95 -5.74 3.79
CA LYS A 65 -0.26 -5.49 3.00
C LYS A 65 -0.07 -4.32 2.03
N ILE A 66 0.65 -3.27 2.45
CA ILE A 66 1.00 -2.14 1.57
C ILE A 66 1.87 -2.63 0.42
N GLU A 67 2.91 -3.42 0.70
CA GLU A 67 3.80 -3.99 -0.31
C GLU A 67 3.03 -4.83 -1.34
N GLN A 68 2.15 -5.73 -0.87
CA GLN A 68 1.28 -6.53 -1.74
C GLN A 68 0.37 -5.66 -2.62
N MET A 69 -0.25 -4.62 -2.06
CA MET A 69 -1.10 -3.70 -2.83
C MET A 69 -0.31 -2.90 -3.87
N GLU A 70 0.94 -2.53 -3.57
CA GLU A 70 1.82 -1.83 -4.51
C GLU A 70 2.22 -2.74 -5.68
N GLU A 71 2.53 -4.01 -5.40
CA GLU A 71 2.81 -5.02 -6.42
C GLU A 71 1.58 -5.27 -7.31
N GLU A 72 0.40 -5.52 -6.72
CA GLU A 72 -0.85 -5.70 -7.46
C GLU A 72 -1.17 -4.48 -8.34
N LYS A 73 -0.97 -3.27 -7.83
CA LYS A 73 -1.17 -2.03 -8.58
C LYS A 73 -0.24 -1.94 -9.79
N MET A 74 1.03 -2.35 -9.66
CA MET A 74 1.96 -2.38 -10.79
C MET A 74 1.55 -3.40 -11.84
N ASN A 75 1.16 -4.61 -11.42
CA ASN A 75 0.68 -5.66 -12.32
C ASN A 75 -0.56 -5.21 -13.10
N LEU A 76 -1.56 -4.65 -12.42
CA LEU A 76 -2.77 -4.12 -13.07
C LEU A 76 -2.46 -3.02 -14.08
N LYS A 77 -1.45 -2.18 -13.82
CA LYS A 77 -1.01 -1.16 -14.77
C LYS A 77 -0.42 -1.79 -16.03
N LEU A 78 0.42 -2.81 -15.87
CA LEU A 78 0.99 -3.55 -17.00
C LEU A 78 -0.11 -4.23 -17.84
N ASP A 79 -1.05 -4.91 -17.20
CA ASP A 79 -2.17 -5.57 -17.89
C ASP A 79 -3.00 -4.59 -18.71
N LYS A 80 -3.28 -3.41 -18.14
CA LYS A 80 -3.97 -2.33 -18.85
C LYS A 80 -3.20 -1.87 -20.09
N ASP A 81 -1.89 -1.70 -19.97
CA ASP A 81 -1.04 -1.27 -21.08
C ASP A 81 -0.97 -2.36 -22.17
N VAL A 82 -0.91 -3.64 -21.80
CA VAL A 82 -0.97 -4.79 -22.73
C VAL A 82 -2.32 -4.80 -23.47
N GLN A 83 -3.44 -4.73 -22.76
CA GLN A 83 -4.78 -4.70 -23.38
C GLN A 83 -4.93 -3.50 -24.34
N LYS A 84 -4.37 -2.34 -23.98
CA LYS A 84 -4.37 -1.16 -24.85
C LYS A 84 -3.59 -1.42 -26.14
N LEU A 85 -2.42 -2.05 -26.07
CA LEU A 85 -1.61 -2.38 -27.25
C LEU A 85 -2.31 -3.40 -28.15
N GLU A 86 -2.90 -4.44 -27.57
CA GLU A 86 -3.64 -5.46 -28.32
C GLU A 86 -4.85 -4.87 -29.06
N THR A 87 -5.62 -4.02 -28.38
CA THR A 87 -6.79 -3.36 -28.98
C THR A 87 -6.39 -2.39 -30.10
N GLU A 88 -5.28 -1.67 -29.95
CA GLU A 88 -4.75 -0.81 -31.01
C GLU A 88 -4.31 -1.63 -32.24
N LYS A 89 -3.62 -2.75 -32.01
CA LYS A 89 -3.20 -3.67 -33.08
C LYS A 89 -4.41 -4.22 -33.85
N LEU A 90 -5.40 -4.74 -33.13
CA LEU A 90 -6.64 -5.25 -33.73
C LEU A 90 -7.38 -4.18 -34.54
N ARG A 91 -7.39 -2.93 -34.07
CA ARG A 91 -8.00 -1.81 -34.80
C ARG A 91 -7.29 -1.54 -36.13
N LYS A 92 -5.95 -1.60 -36.16
CA LYS A 92 -5.16 -1.43 -37.39
C LYS A 92 -5.40 -2.58 -38.37
N GLU A 93 -5.40 -3.81 -37.89
CA GLU A 93 -5.66 -4.99 -38.71
C GLU A 93 -7.08 -4.96 -39.31
N LYS A 94 -8.09 -4.59 -38.50
CA LYS A 94 -9.46 -4.41 -38.98
C LYS A 94 -9.56 -3.34 -40.07
N HIS A 95 -8.89 -2.19 -39.90
CA HIS A 95 -8.91 -1.12 -40.90
C HIS A 95 -8.34 -1.60 -42.23
N LYS A 96 -7.19 -2.29 -42.19
CA LYS A 96 -6.56 -2.86 -43.38
C LYS A 96 -7.48 -3.87 -44.09
N ALA A 97 -8.07 -4.79 -43.33
CA ALA A 97 -9.00 -5.78 -43.90
C ALA A 97 -10.23 -5.12 -44.55
N GLU A 98 -10.72 -4.02 -43.98
CA GLU A 98 -11.83 -3.24 -44.54
C GLU A 98 -11.42 -2.53 -45.83
N GLU A 99 -10.22 -1.95 -45.89
CA GLU A 99 -9.67 -1.35 -47.12
C GLU A 99 -9.50 -2.40 -48.23
N ASP A 100 -8.91 -3.55 -47.91
CA ASP A 100 -8.71 -4.68 -48.83
C ASP A 100 -10.07 -5.20 -49.36
N LEU A 101 -11.07 -5.33 -48.50
CA LEU A 101 -12.43 -5.73 -48.88
C LEU A 101 -13.08 -4.71 -49.82
N ASN A 102 -12.94 -3.41 -49.52
CA ASN A 102 -13.49 -2.36 -50.36
C ASN A 102 -12.81 -2.33 -51.73
N SER A 103 -11.49 -2.53 -51.80
CA SER A 103 -10.76 -2.67 -53.06
C SER A 103 -11.30 -3.85 -53.87
N LEU A 104 -11.38 -5.04 -53.26
CA LEU A 104 -11.88 -6.25 -53.92
C LEU A 104 -13.31 -6.07 -54.44
N LYS A 105 -14.17 -5.42 -53.65
CA LYS A 105 -15.55 -5.10 -54.05
C LYS A 105 -15.60 -4.17 -55.27
N THR A 106 -14.68 -3.22 -55.38
CA THR A 106 -14.60 -2.34 -56.56
C THR A 106 -14.11 -3.09 -57.80
N ASP A 107 -13.11 -3.95 -57.66
CA ASP A 107 -12.57 -4.72 -58.79
C ASP A 107 -13.58 -5.75 -59.31
N TYR A 108 -14.32 -6.40 -58.41
CA TYR A 108 -15.42 -7.29 -58.79
C TYR A 108 -16.51 -6.56 -59.59
N LYS A 109 -16.90 -5.35 -59.17
CA LYS A 109 -17.88 -4.54 -59.92
C LYS A 109 -17.37 -4.18 -61.32
N LYS A 110 -16.08 -3.88 -61.49
CA LYS A 110 -15.48 -3.58 -62.80
C LYS A 110 -15.50 -4.81 -63.71
N LEU A 111 -15.17 -5.99 -63.19
CA LEU A 111 -15.21 -7.24 -63.95
C LEU A 111 -16.62 -7.54 -64.45
N LEU A 112 -17.64 -7.42 -63.59
CA LEU A 112 -19.04 -7.61 -63.99
C LEU A 112 -19.48 -6.66 -65.12
N LEU A 113 -18.98 -5.43 -65.14
CA LEU A 113 -19.28 -4.44 -66.18
C LEU A 113 -18.45 -4.65 -67.47
N SER A 114 -17.40 -5.45 -67.40
CA SER A 114 -16.53 -5.77 -68.55
C SER A 114 -16.95 -7.03 -69.30
N GLU A 115 -17.78 -7.88 -68.67
CA GLU A 115 -18.38 -9.10 -69.25
C GLU A 115 -19.78 -8.88 -69.87
N ALA A 116 -20.35 -7.67 -69.74
CA ALA A 116 -21.63 -7.26 -70.34
C ALA A 116 -21.44 -6.42 -71.61
#